data_AF-U7MST4-F1
#
_entry.id   AF-U7MST4-F1
#
_cell.length_a   1.000
_cell.length_b   1.000
_cell.length_c   1.000
_cell.angle_alpha   90.00
_cell.angle_beta   90.00
_cell.angle_gamma   90.00
#
_symmetry.space_group_name_H-M   'P 1'
#
loop_
_entity.id
_entity.type
_entity.pdbx_description
1 polymer ?
#
loop_
_entity_poly.entity_id
_entity_poly.type
_entity_poly.pdbx_seq_one_letter_code
_entity_poly.pdbx_strand_id
1 'polypeptide(L)'
;MKSTVGKWLRWILPLAVLVVMGIFFRDELDFLSDGFRTLRHAQPWPIVVVFITFAFSLLAMAEVMRKLFVSGGVPVSFKECNNIVFASNAWSTTLPGGPAFAAILTYKVQRAWGASVVLCGWFFVLSSAISTLWVVLIGFTGVFFWGADVALWSLVVSLALMLGLCGGLYWASCNTRTVGRWIKNLPWKKTDKLVKHVNKLDQVSLNLGQFSWVTLMAFFNRAFDAVALWACAWAVTGNMPSFWPADDHTTIMGISVAFITAKLAGSAQITPAGVGTVEIAIITALVATGMTAVDATGTVLVYRLITFVFYSAIGWVIYFAYYARKGMSYAALRQTDSEETSDVK
;
A
#
# COMPACT_ATOMS: atom_id res chain seq x y z
N MET A 1 2.57 -23.07 31.08
CA MET A 1 2.72 -21.60 31.25
C MET A 1 3.12 -20.85 29.96
N LYS A 2 4.05 -21.36 29.13
CA LYS A 2 4.48 -20.69 27.87
C LYS A 2 3.39 -20.56 26.78
N SER A 3 2.38 -21.44 26.75
CA SER A 3 1.28 -21.36 25.77
C SER A 3 0.25 -20.26 26.08
N THR A 4 0.14 -19.84 27.34
CA THR A 4 -0.79 -18.79 27.78
C THR A 4 -0.23 -17.41 27.47
N VAL A 5 1.07 -17.19 27.70
CA VAL A 5 1.77 -15.92 27.42
C VAL A 5 1.69 -15.56 25.92
N GLY A 6 1.89 -16.53 25.03
CA GLY A 6 1.76 -16.31 23.58
C GLY A 6 0.32 -16.01 23.11
N LYS A 7 -0.70 -16.45 23.85
CA LYS A 7 -2.11 -16.09 23.56
C LYS A 7 -2.41 -14.66 24.01
N TRP A 8 -1.96 -14.25 25.20
CA TRP A 8 -2.16 -12.89 25.70
C TRP A 8 -1.39 -11.85 24.88
N LEU A 9 -0.16 -12.14 24.44
CA LEU A 9 0.61 -11.21 23.61
C LEU A 9 -0.07 -10.87 22.26
N ARG A 10 -0.88 -11.80 21.71
CA ARG A 10 -1.65 -11.60 20.46
C ARG A 10 -2.80 -10.61 20.60
N TRP A 11 -3.27 -10.39 21.82
CA TRP A 11 -4.33 -9.43 22.13
C TRP A 11 -3.75 -8.16 22.73
N ILE A 12 -2.83 -8.30 23.69
CA ILE A 12 -2.19 -7.19 24.41
C ILE A 12 -1.39 -6.31 23.46
N LEU A 13 -0.60 -6.87 22.53
CA LEU A 13 0.21 -6.04 21.64
C LEU A 13 -0.66 -5.13 20.74
N PRO A 14 -1.66 -5.64 20.00
CA PRO A 14 -2.54 -4.77 19.21
C PRO A 14 -3.47 -3.89 20.06
N LEU A 15 -3.91 -4.32 21.25
CA LEU A 15 -4.62 -3.44 22.19
C LEU A 15 -3.73 -2.30 22.70
N ALA A 16 -2.48 -2.60 23.07
CA ALA A 16 -1.51 -1.60 23.48
C ALA A 16 -1.21 -0.63 22.35
N VAL A 17 -1.14 -1.12 21.10
CA VAL A 17 -1.06 -0.26 19.91
C VAL A 17 -2.25 0.68 19.83
N LEU A 18 -3.49 0.17 19.95
CA LEU A 18 -4.68 1.02 19.93
C LEU A 18 -4.74 2.02 21.10
N VAL A 19 -4.24 1.64 22.28
CA VAL A 19 -4.13 2.54 23.45
C VAL A 19 -3.07 3.61 23.21
N VAL A 20 -1.89 3.26 22.70
CA VAL A 20 -0.84 4.20 22.33
C VAL A 20 -1.34 5.15 21.24
N MET A 21 -2.09 4.64 20.26
CA MET A 21 -2.77 5.50 19.30
C MET A 21 -3.76 6.45 19.98
N GLY A 22 -4.62 5.96 20.87
CA GLY A 22 -5.57 6.82 21.59
C GLY A 22 -4.88 7.92 22.39
N ILE A 23 -3.68 7.65 22.90
CA ILE A 23 -2.84 8.65 23.58
C ILE A 23 -2.20 9.62 22.57
N PHE A 24 -1.64 9.12 21.46
CA PHE A 24 -0.95 9.94 20.46
C PHE A 24 -1.90 10.82 19.65
N PHE A 25 -3.12 10.34 19.37
CA PHE A 25 -4.16 11.07 18.67
C PHE A 25 -5.06 11.88 19.61
N ARG A 26 -4.78 11.89 20.93
CA ARG A 26 -5.57 12.65 21.90
C ARG A 26 -5.58 14.14 21.58
N ASP A 27 -4.44 14.67 21.16
CA ASP A 27 -4.27 16.08 20.80
C ASP A 27 -4.71 16.37 19.35
N GLU A 28 -4.95 15.34 18.55
CA GLU A 28 -5.48 15.39 17.18
C GLU A 28 -6.98 15.05 17.12
N LEU A 29 -7.68 15.03 18.25
CA LEU A 29 -9.14 14.80 18.27
C LEU A 29 -9.90 15.93 17.56
N ASP A 30 -9.33 17.13 17.52
CA ASP A 30 -9.88 18.27 16.77
C ASP A 30 -9.91 17.97 15.27
N PHE A 31 -8.90 17.27 14.73
CA PHE A 31 -8.91 16.79 13.34
C PHE A 31 -10.09 15.86 13.06
N LEU A 32 -10.43 14.95 13.97
CA LEU A 32 -11.60 14.09 13.82
C LEU A 32 -12.90 14.90 13.88
N SER A 33 -13.00 15.84 14.83
CA SER A 33 -14.16 16.73 14.97
C SER A 33 -14.39 17.55 13.71
N ASP A 34 -13.35 18.19 13.19
CA ASP A 34 -13.38 18.99 11.96
C ASP A 34 -13.65 18.13 10.73
N GLY A 35 -13.11 16.91 10.69
CA GLY A 35 -13.42 15.94 9.64
C GLY A 35 -14.89 15.53 9.64
N PHE A 36 -15.47 15.24 10.81
CA PHE A 36 -16.90 14.91 10.92
C PHE A 36 -17.80 16.11 10.66
N ARG A 37 -17.39 17.34 11.00
CA ARG A 37 -18.12 18.55 10.65
C ARG A 37 -18.12 18.75 9.13
N THR A 38 -16.95 18.66 8.51
CA THR A 38 -16.79 18.77 7.06
C THR A 38 -17.58 17.69 6.32
N LEU A 39 -17.49 16.43 6.75
CA LEU A 39 -18.24 15.32 6.16
C LEU A 39 -19.76 15.52 6.24
N ARG A 40 -20.27 16.15 7.32
CA ARG A 40 -21.70 16.45 7.49
C ARG A 40 -22.22 17.53 6.55
N HIS A 41 -21.35 18.46 6.12
CA HIS A 41 -21.69 19.52 5.17
C HIS A 41 -21.33 19.16 3.73
N ALA A 42 -20.56 18.10 3.52
CA ALA A 42 -20.18 17.61 2.20
C ALA A 42 -21.38 17.02 1.44
N GLN A 43 -21.31 17.05 0.12
CA GLN A 43 -22.33 16.45 -0.73
C GLN A 43 -22.35 14.92 -0.54
N PRO A 44 -23.54 14.29 -0.41
CA PRO A 44 -23.63 12.88 -0.03
C PRO A 44 -23.25 11.90 -1.15
N TRP A 45 -23.54 12.22 -2.41
CA TRP A 45 -23.27 11.33 -3.53
C TRP A 45 -21.78 11.07 -3.77
N PRO A 46 -20.92 12.11 -3.82
CA PRO A 46 -19.48 11.92 -3.96
C PRO A 46 -18.88 11.09 -2.82
N ILE A 47 -19.39 11.25 -1.58
CA ILE A 47 -18.95 10.43 -0.44
C ILE A 47 -19.19 8.93 -0.68
N VAL A 48 -20.33 8.55 -1.25
CA VAL A 48 -20.58 7.15 -1.64
C VAL A 48 -19.53 6.66 -2.65
N VAL A 49 -19.15 7.51 -3.61
CA VAL A 49 -18.07 7.20 -4.55
C VAL A 49 -16.75 6.99 -3.83
N VAL A 50 -16.40 7.79 -2.81
CA VAL A 50 -15.17 7.62 -2.01
C VAL A 50 -15.15 6.24 -1.34
N PHE A 51 -16.23 5.83 -0.67
CA PHE A 51 -16.31 4.51 -0.04
C PHE A 51 -16.18 3.39 -1.09
N ILE A 52 -16.92 3.46 -2.18
CA ILE A 52 -16.93 2.40 -3.19
C ILE A 52 -15.54 2.27 -3.83
N THR A 53 -14.95 3.38 -4.28
CA THR A 53 -13.66 3.38 -4.98
C THR A 53 -12.53 2.96 -4.06
N PHE A 54 -12.47 3.47 -2.82
CA PHE A 54 -11.43 3.03 -1.89
C PHE A 54 -11.57 1.55 -1.49
N ALA A 55 -12.78 1.02 -1.33
CA ALA A 55 -12.99 -0.41 -1.17
C ALA A 55 -12.46 -1.22 -2.37
N PHE A 56 -12.78 -0.79 -3.59
CA PHE A 56 -12.26 -1.41 -4.80
C PHE A 56 -10.74 -1.31 -4.93
N SER A 57 -10.13 -0.24 -4.44
CA SER A 57 -8.67 -0.11 -4.35
C SER A 57 -8.07 -1.25 -3.52
N LEU A 58 -8.61 -1.51 -2.33
CA LEU A 58 -8.17 -2.61 -1.47
C LEU A 58 -8.45 -3.99 -2.09
N LEU A 59 -9.61 -4.18 -2.72
CA LEU A 59 -9.95 -5.42 -3.42
C LEU A 59 -9.01 -5.70 -4.61
N ALA A 60 -8.62 -4.66 -5.36
CA ALA A 60 -7.66 -4.78 -6.44
C ALA A 60 -6.27 -5.22 -5.92
N MET A 61 -5.84 -4.69 -4.78
CA MET A 61 -4.60 -5.14 -4.12
C MET A 61 -4.70 -6.60 -3.64
N ALA A 62 -5.87 -7.03 -3.14
CA ALA A 62 -6.10 -8.42 -2.78
C ALA A 62 -6.00 -9.35 -4.00
N GLU A 63 -6.48 -8.91 -5.18
CA GLU A 63 -6.36 -9.67 -6.42
C GLU A 63 -4.91 -9.72 -6.93
N VAL A 64 -4.16 -8.62 -6.83
CA VAL A 64 -2.71 -8.59 -7.11
C VAL A 64 -2.00 -9.64 -6.26
N MET A 65 -2.25 -9.65 -4.94
CA MET A 65 -1.67 -10.65 -4.04
C MET A 65 -2.08 -12.06 -4.44
N ARG A 66 -3.38 -12.33 -4.61
CA ARG A 66 -3.88 -13.65 -4.95
C ARG A 66 -3.22 -14.22 -6.20
N LYS A 67 -3.17 -13.43 -7.27
CA LYS A 67 -2.64 -13.88 -8.57
C LYS A 67 -1.14 -14.18 -8.50
N LEU A 68 -0.36 -13.36 -7.80
CA LEU A 68 1.07 -13.58 -7.60
C LEU A 68 1.37 -14.86 -6.80
N PHE A 69 0.57 -15.18 -5.78
CA PHE A 69 0.75 -16.41 -5.02
C PHE A 69 0.24 -17.65 -5.76
N VAL A 70 -0.90 -17.56 -6.44
CA VAL A 70 -1.43 -18.66 -7.27
C VAL A 70 -0.47 -19.00 -8.42
N SER A 71 0.14 -18.01 -9.07
CA SER A 71 1.19 -18.25 -10.08
C SER A 71 2.47 -18.85 -9.50
N GLY A 72 2.72 -18.60 -8.21
CA GLY A 72 3.84 -19.20 -7.48
C GLY A 72 3.53 -20.58 -6.89
N GLY A 73 2.44 -21.22 -7.32
CA GLY A 73 2.04 -22.57 -6.89
C GLY A 73 1.38 -22.63 -5.50
N VAL A 74 1.03 -21.49 -4.91
CA VAL A 74 0.37 -21.41 -3.59
C VAL A 74 -1.10 -21.07 -3.78
N PRO A 75 -2.01 -22.06 -3.72
CA PRO A 75 -3.43 -21.81 -3.91
C PRO A 75 -3.99 -21.04 -2.71
N VAL A 76 -4.37 -19.78 -2.93
CA VAL A 76 -4.97 -18.92 -1.90
C VAL A 76 -6.30 -18.38 -2.40
N SER A 77 -7.27 -18.31 -1.48
CA SER A 77 -8.59 -17.77 -1.79
C SER A 77 -8.56 -16.24 -1.82
N PHE A 78 -9.41 -15.62 -2.64
CA PHE A 78 -9.56 -14.16 -2.67
C PHE A 78 -9.95 -13.59 -1.30
N LYS A 79 -10.77 -14.33 -0.54
CA LYS A 79 -11.20 -13.93 0.81
C LYS A 79 -10.04 -13.84 1.80
N GLU A 80 -9.09 -14.76 1.74
CA GLU A 80 -7.90 -14.73 2.60
C GLU A 80 -6.98 -13.56 2.24
N CYS A 81 -6.75 -13.33 0.94
CA CYS A 81 -6.01 -12.16 0.46
C CYS A 81 -6.69 -10.85 0.88
N ASN A 82 -8.02 -10.77 0.77
CA ASN A 82 -8.77 -9.58 1.17
C ASN A 82 -8.63 -9.32 2.68
N ASN A 83 -8.80 -10.35 3.51
CA ASN A 83 -8.68 -10.20 4.95
C ASN A 83 -7.30 -9.69 5.37
N ILE A 84 -6.22 -10.20 4.76
CA ILE A 84 -4.87 -9.73 5.08
C ILE A 84 -4.62 -8.32 4.54
N VAL A 85 -5.13 -7.96 3.36
CA VAL A 85 -4.96 -6.60 2.82
C VAL A 85 -5.63 -5.56 3.72
N PHE A 86 -6.86 -5.81 4.19
CA PHE A 86 -7.53 -4.90 5.12
C PHE A 86 -6.82 -4.84 6.47
N ALA A 87 -6.43 -5.99 7.04
CA ALA A 87 -5.71 -6.03 8.31
C ALA A 87 -4.34 -5.33 8.21
N SER A 88 -3.58 -5.58 7.14
CA SER A 88 -2.30 -4.94 6.89
C SER A 88 -2.44 -3.45 6.59
N ASN A 89 -3.52 -3.01 5.93
CA ASN A 89 -3.82 -1.59 5.76
C ASN A 89 -4.01 -0.91 7.12
N ALA A 90 -4.80 -1.51 8.01
CA ALA A 90 -4.96 -1.00 9.37
C ALA A 90 -3.60 -0.91 10.09
N TRP A 91 -2.79 -1.97 10.08
CA TRP A 91 -1.46 -1.92 10.70
C TRP A 91 -0.54 -0.86 10.07
N SER A 92 -0.62 -0.68 8.76
CA SER A 92 0.23 0.28 8.03
C SER A 92 -0.08 1.72 8.39
N THR A 93 -1.35 2.04 8.58
CA THR A 93 -1.80 3.42 8.83
C THR A 93 -1.80 3.75 10.32
N THR A 94 -1.88 2.76 11.20
CA THR A 94 -2.06 3.00 12.63
C THR A 94 -0.75 3.07 13.43
N LEU A 95 0.33 2.52 12.90
CA LEU A 95 1.61 2.41 13.61
C LEU A 95 2.65 3.42 13.10
N PRO A 96 3.51 3.98 13.97
CA PRO A 96 4.71 4.66 13.52
C PRO A 96 5.62 3.64 12.82
N GLY A 97 6.11 3.96 11.62
CA GLY A 97 6.77 2.96 10.77
C GLY A 97 5.84 1.84 10.31
N GLY A 98 4.52 2.08 10.27
CA GLY A 98 3.49 1.10 10.00
C GLY A 98 3.70 0.22 8.77
N PRO A 99 4.23 0.70 7.62
CA PRO A 99 4.51 -0.15 6.47
C PRO A 99 5.42 -1.33 6.79
N ALA A 100 6.39 -1.15 7.70
CA ALA A 100 7.26 -2.23 8.14
C ALA A 100 6.49 -3.30 8.93
N PHE A 101 5.63 -2.88 9.86
CA PHE A 101 4.80 -3.82 10.63
C PHE A 101 3.75 -4.52 9.77
N ALA A 102 3.14 -3.80 8.83
CA ALA A 102 2.22 -4.36 7.84
C ALA A 102 2.91 -5.38 6.94
N ALA A 103 4.16 -5.12 6.53
CA ALA A 103 4.97 -6.06 5.78
C ALA A 103 5.29 -7.32 6.60
N ILE A 104 5.64 -7.18 7.88
CA ILE A 104 5.88 -8.33 8.78
C ILE A 104 4.61 -9.17 8.94
N LEU A 105 3.46 -8.54 9.19
CA LEU A 105 2.18 -9.23 9.32
C LEU A 105 1.84 -9.98 8.02
N THR A 106 1.92 -9.29 6.89
CA THR A 106 1.66 -9.85 5.57
C THR A 106 2.59 -11.03 5.28
N TYR A 107 3.89 -10.89 5.52
CA TYR A 107 4.88 -11.95 5.37
C TYR A 107 4.54 -13.18 6.22
N LYS A 108 4.21 -12.98 7.51
CA LYS A 108 3.86 -14.10 8.40
C LYS A 108 2.63 -14.86 7.93
N VAL A 109 1.60 -14.15 7.46
CA VAL A 109 0.38 -14.77 6.92
C VAL A 109 0.66 -15.49 5.61
N GLN A 110 1.46 -14.91 4.73
CA GLN A 110 1.88 -15.56 3.48
C GLN A 110 2.67 -16.84 3.73
N ARG A 111 3.59 -16.83 4.71
CA ARG A 111 4.30 -18.04 5.15
C ARG A 111 3.36 -19.10 5.72
N ALA A 112 2.31 -18.69 6.43
CA ALA A 112 1.29 -19.61 6.94
C ALA A 112 0.44 -20.26 5.83
N TRP A 113 0.37 -19.66 4.63
CA TRP A 113 -0.20 -20.29 3.44
C TRP A 113 0.72 -21.34 2.80
N GLY A 114 1.93 -21.54 3.31
CA GLY A 114 2.94 -22.44 2.75
C GLY A 114 3.84 -21.80 1.70
N ALA A 115 3.73 -20.49 1.47
CA ALA A 115 4.57 -19.81 0.48
C ALA A 115 6.03 -19.78 0.90
N SER A 116 6.96 -19.97 -0.04
CA SER A 116 8.41 -19.90 0.22
C SER A 116 8.86 -18.47 0.63
N VAL A 117 9.99 -18.36 1.35
CA VAL A 117 10.58 -17.05 1.73
C VAL A 117 10.85 -16.21 0.48
N VAL A 118 11.31 -16.87 -0.58
CA VAL A 118 11.65 -16.23 -1.84
C VAL A 118 10.40 -15.72 -2.56
N LEU A 119 9.32 -16.51 -2.59
CA LEU A 119 8.04 -16.07 -3.18
C LEU A 119 7.45 -14.87 -2.43
N CYS A 120 7.54 -14.86 -1.09
CA CYS A 120 7.09 -13.72 -0.30
C CYS A 120 7.93 -12.46 -0.61
N GLY A 121 9.26 -12.60 -0.65
CA GLY A 121 10.16 -11.50 -1.03
C GLY A 121 9.87 -10.98 -2.44
N TRP A 122 9.62 -11.90 -3.38
CA TRP A 122 9.28 -11.55 -4.75
C TRP A 122 7.96 -10.78 -4.85
N PHE A 123 6.94 -11.20 -4.09
CA PHE A 123 5.68 -10.46 -3.99
C PHE A 123 5.92 -9.00 -3.55
N PHE A 124 6.68 -8.76 -2.48
CA PHE A 124 6.92 -7.40 -2.00
C PHE A 124 7.65 -6.54 -3.02
N VAL A 125 8.70 -7.07 -3.66
CA VAL A 125 9.48 -6.33 -4.66
C VAL A 125 8.61 -6.04 -5.90
N LEU A 126 7.97 -7.05 -6.45
CA LEU A 126 7.19 -6.93 -7.68
C LEU A 126 5.95 -6.06 -7.48
N SER A 127 5.20 -6.28 -6.40
CA SER A 127 4.02 -5.48 -6.07
C SER A 127 4.39 -4.01 -5.84
N SER A 128 5.48 -3.74 -5.11
CA SER A 128 5.95 -2.37 -4.88
C SER A 128 6.41 -1.70 -6.17
N ALA A 129 7.17 -2.40 -7.02
CA ALA A 129 7.66 -1.85 -8.28
C ALA A 129 6.50 -1.52 -9.24
N ILE A 130 5.58 -2.46 -9.47
CA ILE A 130 4.42 -2.23 -10.35
C ILE A 130 3.55 -1.10 -9.79
N SER A 131 3.33 -1.09 -8.47
CA SER A 131 2.58 -0.04 -7.81
C SER A 131 3.22 1.34 -7.99
N THR A 132 4.52 1.46 -7.77
CA THR A 132 5.25 2.72 -7.93
C THR A 132 5.24 3.18 -9.39
N LEU A 133 5.32 2.26 -10.35
CA LEU A 133 5.22 2.58 -11.78
C LEU A 133 3.91 3.29 -12.08
N TRP A 134 2.79 2.76 -11.56
CA TRP A 134 1.48 3.38 -11.77
C TRP A 134 1.33 4.72 -11.06
N VAL A 135 1.90 4.88 -9.87
CA VAL A 135 1.95 6.19 -9.19
C VAL A 135 2.70 7.20 -10.05
N VAL A 136 3.87 6.84 -10.58
CA VAL A 136 4.67 7.71 -11.47
C VAL A 136 3.91 8.05 -12.75
N LEU A 137 3.24 7.07 -13.37
CA LEU A 137 2.45 7.30 -14.59
C LEU A 137 1.27 8.24 -14.38
N ILE A 138 0.53 8.10 -13.27
CA ILE A 138 -0.57 9.01 -12.91
C ILE A 138 -0.03 10.43 -12.67
N GLY A 139 1.22 10.57 -12.23
CA GLY A 139 1.83 11.89 -11.98
C GLY A 139 2.40 12.52 -13.18
N PHE A 140 2.98 11.70 -14.03
CA PHE A 140 3.40 12.13 -15.33
C PHE A 140 2.23 12.76 -16.06
N THR A 141 1.06 12.11 -16.07
CA THR A 141 -0.13 12.73 -16.66
C THR A 141 -0.49 14.02 -15.92
N GLY A 142 -0.60 13.97 -14.59
CA GLY A 142 -0.80 15.14 -13.70
C GLY A 142 0.00 16.37 -14.08
N VAL A 143 1.32 16.23 -14.06
CA VAL A 143 2.28 17.31 -14.25
C VAL A 143 2.35 17.76 -15.70
N PHE A 144 2.32 16.81 -16.66
CA PHE A 144 2.42 17.12 -18.09
C PHE A 144 1.27 18.01 -18.56
N PHE A 145 0.03 17.70 -18.17
CA PHE A 145 -1.13 18.47 -18.58
C PHE A 145 -1.39 19.71 -17.71
N TRP A 146 -0.79 19.82 -16.52
CA TRP A 146 -0.88 21.02 -15.69
C TRP A 146 -0.02 22.18 -16.24
N GLY A 147 0.92 21.91 -17.15
CA GLY A 147 1.71 22.95 -17.82
C GLY A 147 2.82 23.56 -16.95
N ALA A 148 3.25 22.85 -15.91
CA ALA A 148 4.37 23.29 -15.09
C ALA A 148 5.69 23.28 -15.89
N ASP A 149 6.57 24.27 -15.66
CA ASP A 149 7.94 24.36 -16.18
C ASP A 149 8.86 23.30 -15.57
N VAL A 150 8.40 22.05 -15.53
CA VAL A 150 9.19 20.92 -15.09
C VAL A 150 10.01 20.49 -16.29
N ALA A 151 11.32 20.31 -16.10
CA ALA A 151 12.17 19.78 -17.17
C ALA A 151 11.59 18.44 -17.63
N LEU A 152 10.85 18.44 -18.74
CA LEU A 152 10.17 17.27 -19.32
C LEU A 152 11.11 16.09 -19.43
N TRP A 153 12.39 16.37 -19.68
CA TRP A 153 13.48 15.39 -19.67
C TRP A 153 13.66 14.65 -18.35
N SER A 154 13.58 15.32 -17.20
CA SER A 154 13.69 14.67 -15.89
C SER A 154 12.54 13.68 -15.65
N LEU A 155 11.32 14.05 -16.06
CA LEU A 155 10.13 13.20 -15.99
C LEU A 155 10.25 12.00 -16.92
N VAL A 156 10.62 12.22 -18.18
CA VAL A 156 10.83 11.16 -19.18
C VAL A 156 11.92 10.19 -18.74
N VAL A 157 13.05 10.70 -18.23
CA VAL A 157 14.15 9.87 -17.71
C VAL A 157 13.68 9.07 -16.49
N SER A 158 12.96 9.67 -15.55
CA SER A 158 12.43 8.95 -14.38
C SER A 158 11.46 7.84 -14.78
N LEU A 159 10.60 8.08 -15.77
CA LEU A 159 9.66 7.10 -16.31
C LEU A 159 10.41 5.97 -17.03
N ALA A 160 11.40 6.30 -17.87
CA ALA A 160 12.23 5.32 -18.56
C ALA A 160 13.02 4.44 -17.58
N LEU A 161 13.58 5.02 -16.52
CA LEU A 161 14.25 4.28 -15.44
C LEU A 161 13.27 3.33 -14.74
N MET A 162 12.05 3.77 -14.46
CA MET A 162 11.04 2.94 -13.80
C MET A 162 10.55 1.80 -14.69
N LEU A 163 10.31 2.06 -15.97
CA LEU A 163 9.99 1.02 -16.97
C LEU A 163 11.15 0.04 -17.13
N GLY A 164 12.39 0.53 -17.15
CA GLY A 164 13.60 -0.29 -17.16
C GLY A 164 13.72 -1.17 -15.92
N LEU A 165 13.42 -0.63 -14.73
CA LEU A 165 13.39 -1.39 -13.48
C LEU A 165 12.33 -2.49 -13.52
N CYS A 166 11.09 -2.17 -13.92
CA CYS A 166 10.02 -3.16 -14.06
C CYS A 166 10.35 -4.24 -15.11
N GLY A 167 10.91 -3.84 -16.26
CA GLY A 167 11.37 -4.75 -17.30
C GLY A 167 12.51 -5.64 -16.82
N GLY A 168 13.46 -5.08 -16.06
CA GLY A 168 14.55 -5.82 -15.44
C GLY A 168 14.07 -6.81 -14.38
N LEU A 169 13.09 -6.43 -13.55
CA LEU A 169 12.45 -7.32 -12.58
C LEU A 169 11.67 -8.46 -13.26
N TYR A 170 10.94 -8.14 -14.33
CA TYR A 170 10.28 -9.15 -15.16
C TYR A 170 11.29 -10.11 -15.80
N TRP A 171 12.35 -9.58 -16.41
CA TRP A 171 13.43 -10.38 -16.98
C TRP A 171 14.11 -11.26 -15.93
N ALA A 172 14.36 -10.73 -14.73
CA ALA A 172 14.93 -11.48 -13.61
C ALA A 172 14.01 -12.62 -13.15
N SER A 173 12.68 -12.43 -13.23
CA SER A 173 11.68 -13.49 -12.94
C SER A 173 11.75 -14.61 -13.96
N CYS A 174 11.94 -14.27 -15.24
CA CYS A 174 11.94 -15.24 -16.33
C CYS A 174 13.31 -15.91 -16.54
N ASN A 175 14.39 -15.36 -15.98
CA ASN A 175 15.77 -15.79 -16.24
C ASN A 175 16.55 -16.07 -14.93
N THR A 176 15.91 -16.80 -14.02
CA THR A 176 16.41 -17.18 -12.68
C THR A 176 17.81 -17.80 -12.69
N ARG A 177 18.13 -18.62 -13.71
CA ARG A 177 19.44 -19.28 -13.88
C ARG A 177 20.59 -18.32 -14.18
N THR A 178 20.30 -17.17 -14.76
CA THR A 178 21.31 -16.12 -15.07
C THR A 178 21.49 -15.19 -13.89
N VAL A 179 20.40 -14.84 -13.21
CA VAL A 179 20.44 -14.11 -11.93
C VAL A 179 21.20 -14.89 -10.87
N GLY A 180 20.99 -16.21 -10.76
CA GLY A 180 21.74 -17.09 -9.87
C GLY A 180 23.25 -17.10 -10.17
N ARG A 181 23.65 -17.08 -11.44
CA ARG A 181 25.07 -16.97 -11.83
C ARG A 181 25.69 -15.62 -11.46
N TRP A 182 24.94 -14.53 -11.67
CA TRP A 182 25.38 -13.19 -11.26
C TRP A 182 25.56 -13.09 -9.75
N ILE A 183 24.60 -13.59 -8.97
CA ILE A 183 24.68 -13.62 -7.51
C ILE A 183 25.90 -14.43 -7.05
N LYS A 184 26.22 -15.54 -7.72
CA LYS A 184 27.42 -16.34 -7.41
C LYS A 184 28.74 -15.57 -7.60
N ASN A 185 28.77 -14.62 -8.52
CA ASN A 185 29.94 -13.80 -8.82
C ASN A 185 30.07 -12.55 -7.93
N LEU A 186 29.11 -12.28 -7.03
CA LEU A 186 29.27 -11.20 -6.05
C LEU A 186 30.28 -11.60 -4.95
N PRO A 187 31.13 -10.66 -4.48
CA PRO A 187 32.14 -10.91 -3.45
C PRO A 187 31.54 -11.00 -2.04
N TRP A 188 30.38 -11.64 -1.88
CA TRP A 188 29.65 -11.73 -0.61
C TRP A 188 29.82 -13.13 0.00
N LYS A 189 30.13 -13.19 1.30
CA LYS A 189 30.52 -14.44 2.02
C LYS A 189 29.45 -15.54 2.14
N LYS A 190 28.28 -15.45 1.48
CA LYS A 190 27.18 -16.44 1.55
C LYS A 190 26.34 -16.55 0.27
N THR A 191 26.95 -16.40 -0.91
CA THR A 191 26.24 -16.44 -2.20
C THR A 191 25.63 -17.80 -2.54
N ASP A 192 26.23 -18.92 -2.12
CA ASP A 192 25.69 -20.26 -2.40
C ASP A 192 24.30 -20.54 -1.75
N LYS A 193 24.02 -19.97 -0.58
CA LYS A 193 22.68 -20.07 0.04
C LYS A 193 21.65 -19.28 -0.76
N LEU A 194 22.00 -18.07 -1.23
CA LEU A 194 21.12 -17.24 -2.08
C LEU A 194 20.86 -17.91 -3.43
N VAL A 195 21.88 -18.54 -4.04
CA VAL A 195 21.75 -19.26 -5.30
C VAL A 195 20.84 -20.48 -5.19
N LYS A 196 20.89 -21.24 -4.08
CA LYS A 196 19.93 -22.35 -3.83
C LYS A 196 18.49 -21.86 -3.68
N HIS A 197 18.28 -20.68 -3.10
CA HIS A 197 16.96 -20.05 -2.97
C HIS A 197 16.46 -19.50 -4.32
N VAL A 198 17.34 -18.90 -5.13
CA VAL A 198 17.03 -18.41 -6.47
C VAL A 198 16.78 -19.55 -7.46
N ASN A 199 17.49 -20.68 -7.35
CA ASN A 199 17.20 -21.87 -8.16
C ASN A 199 15.87 -22.56 -7.78
N LYS A 200 15.27 -22.25 -6.63
CA LYS A 200 13.88 -22.64 -6.32
C LYS A 200 12.83 -21.70 -6.93
N LEU A 201 13.23 -20.57 -7.55
CA LEU A 201 12.35 -19.72 -8.35
C LEU A 201 12.02 -20.32 -9.73
N ASP A 202 12.60 -21.47 -10.08
CA ASP A 202 12.30 -22.25 -11.30
C ASP A 202 10.83 -22.71 -11.39
N GLN A 203 10.01 -22.40 -10.37
CA GLN A 203 8.57 -22.67 -10.30
C GLN A 203 7.68 -21.43 -10.45
N VAL A 204 8.23 -20.21 -10.55
CA VAL A 204 7.44 -18.96 -10.61
C VAL A 204 7.61 -18.31 -11.99
N SER A 205 7.10 -18.97 -13.04
CA SER A 205 6.94 -18.33 -14.34
C SER A 205 5.58 -17.63 -14.38
N LEU A 206 5.59 -16.30 -14.23
CA LEU A 206 4.42 -15.51 -14.55
C LEU A 206 4.22 -15.55 -16.07
N ASN A 207 3.15 -16.20 -16.52
CA ASN A 207 2.75 -16.11 -17.93
C ASN A 207 2.46 -14.63 -18.26
N LEU A 208 2.76 -14.18 -19.48
CA LEU A 208 2.54 -12.80 -19.93
C LEU A 208 1.10 -12.33 -19.64
N GLY A 209 0.10 -13.20 -19.83
CA GLY A 209 -1.29 -12.89 -19.49
C GLY A 209 -1.54 -12.66 -17.99
N GLN A 210 -0.86 -13.42 -17.12
CA GLN A 210 -0.95 -13.24 -15.67
C GLN A 210 -0.25 -11.94 -15.23
N PHE A 211 0.92 -11.66 -15.81
CA PHE A 211 1.64 -10.41 -15.54
C PHE A 211 0.84 -9.18 -15.97
N SER A 212 0.21 -9.20 -17.15
CA SER A 212 -0.67 -8.14 -17.61
C SER A 212 -1.88 -7.95 -16.69
N TRP A 213 -2.48 -9.04 -16.21
CA TRP A 213 -3.60 -8.96 -15.27
C TRP A 213 -3.18 -8.36 -13.91
N VAL A 214 -2.04 -8.79 -13.36
CA VAL A 214 -1.48 -8.21 -12.12
C VAL A 214 -1.20 -6.72 -12.30
N THR A 215 -0.60 -6.35 -13.43
CA THR A 215 -0.30 -4.97 -13.78
C THR A 215 -1.56 -4.13 -13.90
N LEU A 216 -2.61 -4.66 -14.53
CA LEU A 216 -3.93 -4.01 -14.63
C LEU A 216 -4.61 -3.85 -13.27
N MET A 217 -4.57 -4.85 -12.41
CA MET A 217 -5.14 -4.75 -11.06
C MET A 217 -4.35 -3.76 -10.19
N ALA A 218 -3.03 -3.67 -10.35
CA ALA A 218 -2.23 -2.65 -9.69
C ALA A 218 -2.55 -1.23 -10.21
N PHE A 219 -2.86 -1.08 -11.50
CA PHE A 219 -3.40 0.18 -12.04
C PHE A 219 -4.70 0.55 -11.33
N PHE A 220 -5.67 -0.37 -11.30
CA PHE A 220 -6.95 -0.11 -10.64
C PHE A 220 -6.81 0.20 -9.16
N ASN A 221 -5.88 -0.47 -8.45
CA ASN A 221 -5.58 -0.13 -7.06
C ASN A 221 -5.21 1.36 -6.91
N ARG A 222 -4.34 1.89 -7.77
CA ARG A 222 -3.91 3.30 -7.70
C ARG A 222 -4.92 4.27 -8.29
N ALA A 223 -5.57 3.90 -9.38
CA ALA A 223 -6.60 4.70 -10.02
C ALA A 223 -7.80 4.91 -9.07
N PHE A 224 -8.30 3.86 -8.43
CA PHE A 224 -9.43 4.00 -7.51
C PHE A 224 -9.08 4.82 -6.26
N ASP A 225 -7.83 4.75 -5.79
CA ASP A 225 -7.35 5.59 -4.68
C ASP A 225 -7.26 7.07 -5.10
N ALA A 226 -6.79 7.35 -6.31
CA ALA A 226 -6.80 8.71 -6.87
C ALA A 226 -8.24 9.24 -7.09
N VAL A 227 -9.16 8.39 -7.56
CA VAL A 227 -10.57 8.73 -7.72
C VAL A 227 -11.23 8.99 -6.36
N ALA A 228 -10.83 8.27 -5.30
CA ALA A 228 -11.31 8.55 -3.94
C ALA A 228 -10.92 9.96 -3.50
N LEU A 229 -9.68 10.41 -3.76
CA LEU A 229 -9.26 11.79 -3.46
C LEU A 229 -10.02 12.82 -4.32
N TRP A 230 -10.17 12.54 -5.62
CA TRP A 230 -10.95 13.38 -6.54
C TRP A 230 -12.41 13.53 -6.07
N ALA A 231 -13.04 12.44 -5.62
CA ALA A 231 -14.41 12.44 -5.12
C ALA A 231 -14.54 13.17 -3.78
N CYS A 232 -13.48 13.20 -2.95
CA CYS A 232 -13.46 14.03 -1.74
C CYS A 232 -13.45 15.52 -2.09
N ALA A 233 -12.65 15.92 -3.09
CA ALA A 233 -12.65 17.30 -3.56
C ALA A 233 -14.03 17.70 -4.09
N TRP A 234 -14.64 16.84 -4.90
CA TRP A 234 -16.02 17.03 -5.36
C TRP A 234 -17.02 17.12 -4.20
N ALA A 235 -16.88 16.27 -3.17
CA ALA A 235 -17.76 16.29 -2.01
C ALA A 235 -17.74 17.62 -1.26
N VAL A 236 -16.56 18.23 -1.16
CA VAL A 236 -16.33 19.44 -0.36
C VAL A 236 -16.66 20.70 -1.14
N THR A 237 -16.19 20.83 -2.39
CA THR A 237 -16.45 22.01 -3.22
C THR A 237 -17.85 22.01 -3.81
N GLY A 238 -18.50 20.85 -3.87
CA GLY A 238 -19.76 20.62 -4.54
C GLY A 238 -19.70 20.65 -6.07
N ASN A 239 -18.52 20.92 -6.64
CA ASN A 239 -18.25 20.97 -8.06
C ASN A 239 -17.28 19.86 -8.43
N MET A 240 -17.61 19.10 -9.46
CA MET A 240 -16.78 17.99 -9.92
C MET A 240 -15.48 18.53 -10.52
N PRO A 241 -14.28 18.18 -9.98
CA PRO A 241 -13.02 18.65 -10.54
C PRO A 241 -12.92 18.20 -12.00
N SER A 242 -12.87 19.18 -12.91
CA SER A 242 -12.93 18.95 -14.35
C SER A 242 -11.53 19.00 -14.97
N PHE A 243 -11.44 18.85 -16.30
CA PHE A 243 -10.19 19.06 -17.03
C PHE A 243 -9.80 20.54 -17.13
N TRP A 244 -10.78 21.44 -17.03
CA TRP A 244 -10.58 22.87 -17.22
C TRP A 244 -10.46 23.58 -15.86
N PRO A 245 -9.55 24.56 -15.75
CA PRO A 245 -9.49 25.43 -14.57
C PRO A 245 -10.81 26.17 -14.39
N ALA A 246 -11.27 26.26 -13.14
CA ALA A 246 -12.35 27.13 -12.73
C ALA A 246 -11.87 27.91 -11.49
N ASP A 247 -12.40 29.11 -11.29
CA ASP A 247 -12.01 29.95 -10.16
C ASP A 247 -12.25 29.19 -8.84
N ASP A 248 -11.24 29.22 -7.96
CA ASP A 248 -11.23 28.56 -6.65
C ASP A 248 -11.41 27.01 -6.66
N HIS A 249 -11.17 26.35 -7.80
CA HIS A 249 -11.34 24.91 -7.97
C HIS A 249 -10.11 24.23 -8.60
N THR A 250 -9.78 23.03 -8.12
CA THR A 250 -8.75 22.18 -8.74
C THR A 250 -9.26 21.50 -10.01
N THR A 251 -8.32 21.12 -10.87
CA THR A 251 -8.54 20.21 -11.99
C THR A 251 -8.20 18.77 -11.62
N ILE A 252 -8.53 17.82 -12.51
CA ILE A 252 -8.06 16.42 -12.43
C ILE A 252 -6.51 16.35 -12.38
N MET A 253 -5.84 17.30 -13.03
CA MET A 253 -4.39 17.39 -13.04
C MET A 253 -3.85 17.80 -11.66
N GLY A 254 -4.49 18.79 -11.03
CA GLY A 254 -4.16 19.20 -9.66
C GLY A 254 -4.37 18.08 -8.64
N ILE A 255 -5.47 17.32 -8.77
CA ILE A 255 -5.69 16.10 -7.96
C ILE A 255 -4.57 15.08 -8.17
N SER A 256 -4.12 14.87 -9.41
CA SER A 256 -3.06 13.91 -9.72
C SER A 256 -1.72 14.32 -9.10
N VAL A 257 -1.38 15.61 -9.15
CA VAL A 257 -0.21 16.17 -8.46
C VAL A 257 -0.33 15.96 -6.97
N ALA A 258 -1.47 16.33 -6.37
CA ALA A 258 -1.69 16.18 -4.94
C ALA A 258 -1.63 14.72 -4.47
N PHE A 259 -2.21 13.79 -5.24
CA PHE A 259 -2.16 12.36 -4.97
C PHE A 259 -0.72 11.85 -4.87
N ILE A 260 0.18 12.36 -5.70
CA ILE A 260 1.56 11.86 -5.76
C ILE A 260 2.43 12.51 -4.73
N THR A 261 2.24 13.81 -4.49
CA THR A 261 2.83 14.47 -3.33
C THR A 261 2.46 13.72 -2.05
N ALA A 262 1.21 13.24 -1.93
CA ALA A 262 0.78 12.39 -0.83
C ALA A 262 1.54 11.06 -0.75
N LYS A 263 1.68 10.33 -1.87
CA LYS A 263 2.38 9.03 -1.91
C LYS A 263 3.87 9.19 -1.62
N LEU A 264 4.49 10.27 -2.09
CA LEU A 264 5.89 10.59 -1.83
C LEU A 264 6.09 10.94 -0.35
N ALA A 265 5.26 11.84 0.21
CA ALA A 265 5.32 12.22 1.62
C ALA A 265 5.05 11.03 2.57
N GLY A 266 4.19 10.10 2.15
CA GLY A 266 3.86 8.89 2.90
C GLY A 266 4.92 7.79 2.89
N SER A 267 6.01 7.92 2.12
CA SER A 267 7.02 6.86 1.98
C SER A 267 7.93 6.70 3.20
N ALA A 268 8.21 7.78 3.93
CA ALA A 268 9.08 7.76 5.10
C ALA A 268 8.33 7.48 6.42
N GLN A 269 6.99 7.56 6.43
CA GLN A 269 6.03 7.31 7.52
C GLN A 269 6.64 7.22 8.95
N ILE A 270 7.31 8.31 9.36
CA ILE A 270 7.91 8.44 10.69
C ILE A 270 6.79 8.59 11.74
N THR A 271 5.70 9.27 11.37
CA THR A 271 4.48 9.40 12.15
C THR A 271 3.44 8.34 11.75
N PRO A 272 2.54 7.92 12.66
CA PRO A 272 1.40 7.05 12.31
C PRO A 272 0.62 7.63 11.12
N ALA A 273 0.33 6.82 10.10
CA ALA A 273 -0.33 7.20 8.83
C ALA A 273 0.35 8.35 8.04
N GLY A 274 1.53 8.80 8.46
CA GLY A 274 2.13 10.04 7.93
C GLY A 274 1.33 11.28 8.34
N VAL A 275 0.63 11.23 9.48
CA VAL A 275 -0.13 12.36 10.01
C VAL A 275 0.81 13.55 10.20
N GLY A 276 0.35 14.70 9.75
CA GLY A 276 1.11 15.93 9.60
C GLY A 276 1.75 16.04 8.22
N THR A 277 2.59 15.08 7.82
CA THR A 277 3.39 15.21 6.59
C THR A 277 2.57 15.06 5.32
N VAL A 278 1.68 14.06 5.29
CA VAL A 278 0.89 13.74 4.10
C VAL A 278 -0.26 14.73 3.93
N GLU A 279 -0.88 15.19 5.03
CA GLU A 279 -1.94 16.20 5.01
C GLU A 279 -1.40 17.50 4.46
N ILE A 280 -0.28 18.00 5.00
CA ILE A 280 0.38 19.21 4.52
C ILE A 280 0.75 19.06 3.05
N ALA A 281 1.33 17.92 2.65
CA ALA A 281 1.67 17.65 1.26
C ALA A 281 0.46 17.73 0.32
N ILE A 282 -0.67 17.14 0.68
CA ILE A 282 -1.88 17.19 -0.15
C ILE A 282 -2.45 18.62 -0.17
N ILE A 283 -2.59 19.27 1.00
CA ILE A 283 -3.15 20.63 1.10
C ILE A 283 -2.31 21.60 0.27
N THR A 284 -0.98 21.60 0.45
CA THR A 284 -0.07 22.46 -0.30
C THR A 284 -0.17 22.23 -1.80
N ALA A 285 -0.23 20.98 -2.25
CA ALA A 285 -0.38 20.67 -3.66
C ALA A 285 -1.73 21.15 -4.21
N LEU A 286 -2.84 20.90 -3.51
CA LEU A 286 -4.18 21.33 -3.94
C LEU A 286 -4.28 22.85 -4.01
N VAL A 287 -3.75 23.56 -3.01
CA VAL A 287 -3.72 25.03 -2.98
C VAL A 287 -2.86 25.57 -4.13
N ALA A 288 -1.68 24.99 -4.35
CA ALA A 288 -0.83 25.37 -5.48
C ALA A 288 -1.52 25.16 -6.84
N THR A 289 -2.44 24.20 -6.92
CA THR A 289 -3.21 23.87 -8.13
C THR A 289 -4.55 24.62 -8.25
N GLY A 290 -4.83 25.58 -7.36
CA GLY A 290 -5.96 26.50 -7.49
C GLY A 290 -7.13 26.30 -6.52
N MET A 291 -7.07 25.34 -5.59
CA MET A 291 -8.07 25.26 -4.52
C MET A 291 -7.85 26.29 -3.43
N THR A 292 -8.92 26.76 -2.80
CA THR A 292 -8.79 27.51 -1.55
C THR A 292 -8.19 26.64 -0.45
N ALA A 293 -7.48 27.25 0.50
CA ALA A 293 -6.92 26.52 1.64
C ALA A 293 -8.01 25.82 2.48
N VAL A 294 -9.21 26.41 2.54
CA VAL A 294 -10.36 25.85 3.26
C VAL A 294 -10.84 24.57 2.56
N ASP A 295 -11.05 24.60 1.25
CA ASP A 295 -11.53 23.44 0.49
C ASP A 295 -10.48 22.33 0.42
N ALA A 296 -9.21 22.69 0.28
CA ALA A 296 -8.10 21.74 0.29
C ALA A 296 -8.02 21.02 1.64
N THR A 297 -8.13 21.75 2.75
CA THR A 297 -8.16 21.18 4.10
C THR A 297 -9.38 20.28 4.29
N GLY A 298 -10.56 20.73 3.90
CA GLY A 298 -11.79 19.94 3.98
C GLY A 298 -11.70 18.64 3.17
N THR A 299 -11.12 18.71 1.97
CA THR A 299 -10.90 17.56 1.08
C THR A 299 -10.01 16.52 1.74
N VAL A 300 -8.90 16.96 2.33
CA VAL A 300 -7.96 16.08 3.04
C VAL A 300 -8.60 15.46 4.27
N LEU A 301 -9.35 16.25 5.04
CA LEU A 301 -10.06 15.76 6.22
C LEU A 301 -11.05 14.65 5.86
N VAL A 302 -11.88 14.85 4.83
CA VAL A 302 -12.84 13.84 4.35
C VAL A 302 -12.10 12.61 3.83
N TYR A 303 -11.06 12.80 3.02
CA TYR A 303 -10.26 11.71 2.48
C TYR A 303 -9.64 10.86 3.58
N ARG A 304 -9.05 11.48 4.61
CA ARG A 304 -8.44 10.76 5.75
C ARG A 304 -9.48 10.13 6.67
N LEU A 305 -10.60 10.79 6.94
CA LEU A 305 -11.66 10.21 7.77
C LEU A 305 -12.18 8.91 7.17
N ILE A 306 -12.29 8.84 5.84
CA ILE A 306 -12.72 7.62 5.16
C ILE A 306 -11.55 6.64 5.01
N THR A 307 -10.51 7.01 4.26
CA THR A 307 -9.43 6.08 3.86
C THR A 307 -8.55 5.63 5.03
N PHE A 308 -8.26 6.55 5.96
CA PHE A 308 -7.48 6.25 7.14
C PHE A 308 -8.38 5.74 8.26
N VAL A 309 -9.31 6.53 8.79
CA VAL A 309 -10.02 6.15 10.04
C VAL A 309 -10.99 4.99 9.80
N PHE A 310 -11.94 5.14 8.87
CA PHE A 310 -12.99 4.14 8.64
C PHE A 310 -12.43 2.79 8.15
N TYR A 311 -11.59 2.79 7.12
CA TYR A 311 -11.05 1.53 6.58
C TYR A 311 -10.02 0.86 7.52
N SER A 312 -9.31 1.63 8.35
CA SER A 312 -8.46 1.04 9.39
C SER A 312 -9.30 0.41 10.50
N ALA A 313 -10.43 1.00 10.87
CA ALA A 313 -11.35 0.38 11.82
C ALA A 313 -11.88 -0.97 11.30
N ILE A 314 -12.28 -1.03 10.03
CA ILE A 314 -12.67 -2.30 9.37
C ILE A 314 -11.51 -3.31 9.41
N GLY A 315 -10.30 -2.88 9.06
CA GLY A 315 -9.11 -3.73 9.08
C GLY A 315 -8.78 -4.28 10.46
N TRP A 316 -8.93 -3.48 11.53
CA TRP A 316 -8.77 -3.94 12.91
C TRP A 316 -9.86 -4.93 13.31
N VAL A 317 -11.12 -4.71 12.92
CA VAL A 317 -12.22 -5.66 13.16
C VAL A 317 -11.90 -7.01 12.49
N ILE A 318 -11.45 -6.99 11.24
CA ILE A 318 -11.01 -8.20 10.52
C ILE A 318 -9.81 -8.84 11.22
N TYR A 319 -8.85 -8.05 11.67
CA TYR A 319 -7.67 -8.55 12.40
C TYR A 319 -8.06 -9.33 13.66
N PHE A 320 -8.90 -8.75 14.51
CA PHE A 320 -9.33 -9.42 15.75
C PHE A 320 -10.24 -10.61 15.47
N ALA A 321 -11.17 -10.49 14.53
CA ALA A 321 -12.10 -11.56 14.19
C ALA A 321 -11.41 -12.78 13.56
N TYR A 322 -10.42 -12.56 12.69
CA TYR A 322 -9.82 -13.62 11.88
C TYR A 322 -8.42 -14.05 12.36
N TYR A 323 -7.52 -13.11 12.65
CA TYR A 323 -6.11 -13.41 12.95
C TYR A 323 -5.82 -13.55 14.46
N ALA A 324 -6.39 -12.68 15.30
CA ALA A 324 -6.19 -12.78 16.75
C ALA A 324 -6.88 -14.01 17.36
N ARG A 325 -8.10 -14.35 16.88
CA ARG A 325 -8.88 -15.52 17.34
C ARG A 325 -8.31 -16.86 16.88
N LYS A 326 -7.97 -17.01 15.59
CA LYS A 326 -7.43 -18.27 15.06
C LYS A 326 -6.00 -18.54 15.52
N GLY A 327 -5.35 -17.53 16.09
CA GLY A 327 -4.06 -17.67 16.74
C GLY A 327 -2.96 -18.02 15.75
N MET A 328 -2.44 -17.02 15.02
CA MET A 328 -1.20 -17.16 14.24
C MET A 328 -0.14 -17.84 15.13
N SER A 329 0.08 -19.13 14.88
CA SER A 329 0.78 -19.99 15.82
C SER A 329 2.20 -19.47 16.01
N TYR A 330 2.54 -19.01 17.22
CA TYR A 330 3.93 -18.70 17.56
C TYR A 330 4.80 -19.97 17.46
N ALA A 331 4.16 -21.16 17.42
CA ALA A 331 4.83 -22.44 17.16
C ALA A 331 5.21 -22.62 15.68
N ALA A 332 4.44 -22.07 14.72
CA ALA A 332 4.80 -22.10 13.30
C ALA A 332 6.02 -21.22 13.01
N LEU A 333 6.18 -20.11 13.76
CA LEU A 333 7.36 -19.23 13.67
C LEU A 333 8.64 -19.88 14.25
N ARG A 334 8.51 -20.77 15.25
CA ARG A 334 9.66 -21.45 15.86
C ARG A 334 10.10 -22.68 15.09
N GLN A 335 9.18 -23.36 14.40
CA GLN A 335 9.51 -24.53 13.56
C GLN A 335 10.38 -24.15 12.37
N THR A 336 10.14 -22.99 11.74
CA THR A 336 10.95 -22.53 10.61
C THR A 336 12.39 -22.18 11.02
N ASP A 337 12.56 -21.50 12.17
CA ASP A 337 13.89 -21.23 12.74
C ASP A 337 14.61 -22.53 13.17
N SER A 338 13.87 -23.50 13.72
CA SER A 338 14.46 -24.77 14.15
C SER A 338 14.85 -25.67 12.98
N GLU A 339 14.05 -25.73 11.91
CA GLU A 339 14.37 -26.48 10.69
C GLU A 339 15.57 -25.87 9.94
N GLU A 340 15.68 -24.54 9.89
CA GLU A 340 16.88 -23.87 9.34
C GLU A 340 18.13 -24.09 10.19
N THR A 341 18.02 -24.28 11.51
CA THR A 341 19.17 -24.62 12.36
C THR A 341 19.53 -26.10 12.38
N SER A 342 18.60 -27.01 12.09
CA SER A 342 18.88 -28.45 11.99
C SER A 342 19.55 -28.84 10.67
N ASP A 343 19.28 -28.12 9.58
CA ASP A 343 19.98 -28.26 8.29
C ASP A 343 21.36 -27.59 8.25
N VAL A 344 21.81 -27.03 9.39
CA VAL A 344 23.12 -26.37 9.58
C VAL A 344 24.06 -27.20 10.48
N LYS A 345 23.66 -28.39 10.87
CA LYS A 345 24.56 -29.46 11.34
C LYS A 345 24.65 -30.54 10.28
#